data_AF-A0A3D0H105-F1
#
_entry.id   AF-A0A3D0H105-F1
#
_cell.length_a   1.000
_cell.length_b   1.000
_cell.length_c   1.000
_cell.angle_alpha   90.00
_cell.angle_beta   90.00
_cell.angle_gamma   90.00
#
_symmetry.space_group_name_H-M   'P 1'
#
loop_
_entity.id
_entity.type
_entity.pdbx_description
1 polymer ?
#
loop_
_entity_poly.entity_id
_entity_poly.type
_entity_poly.pdbx_seq_one_letter_code
_entity_poly.pdbx_strand_id
1 'polypeptide(L)'
;AHLDRAGKEVPEESQKVLPNVTTSKTEQTVWGDIPALLYQAPILAMGVPLGSIRIGYSMAAVERERRIFYVATGGLLAITFVLMLVVLNKALAVTVSRPITALKDAMQRIEVEGPGEIISAGHRDEIGDLIAAFNRMSGQLRAMFDTVQREVSERKEAEETARRLRNYLANIINSMPSVLVGVDKRCCVTQWNAAAEGATGISAEEAEGQPLEWLLPMLGDLAEGVRQAMLARTVKTDAKVPRNVDGETRYNDITIYPLMGDEVEGAVIRVDDVTE
;
A
#
# COMPACT_ATOMS: atom_id res chain seq x y z
N ALA A 1 55.74 73.74 26.48
CA ALA A 1 54.73 72.69 26.73
C ALA A 1 53.72 73.24 27.72
N HIS A 2 52.50 73.56 27.27
CA HIS A 2 51.41 73.99 28.15
C HIS A 2 50.60 72.76 28.54
N LEU A 3 50.54 72.46 29.83
CA LEU A 3 49.72 71.40 30.42
C LEU A 3 48.40 72.01 30.91
N ASP A 4 47.29 71.29 30.72
CA ASP A 4 45.99 71.63 31.33
C ASP A 4 46.00 71.32 32.84
N ARG A 5 45.04 71.85 33.62
CA ARG A 5 44.83 71.61 35.06
C ARG A 5 44.73 70.14 35.47
N ALA A 6 44.62 69.21 34.52
CA ALA A 6 44.65 67.75 34.73
C ALA A 6 45.99 67.07 34.37
N GLY A 7 47.04 67.83 34.01
CA GLY A 7 48.40 67.30 33.80
C GLY A 7 48.63 66.48 32.52
N LYS A 8 47.75 66.57 31.51
CA LYS A 8 47.95 65.95 30.19
C LYS A 8 48.46 66.97 29.16
N GLU A 9 49.34 66.53 28.27
CA GLU A 9 49.84 67.33 27.15
C GLU A 9 48.67 67.77 26.25
N VAL A 10 48.63 69.07 25.95
CA VAL A 10 47.70 69.65 25.00
C VAL A 10 48.11 69.16 23.59
N PRO A 11 47.23 68.47 22.83
CA PRO A 11 47.58 67.93 21.52
C PRO A 11 48.12 69.02 20.58
N GLU A 12 49.12 68.69 19.75
CA GLU A 12 49.85 69.62 18.85
C GLU A 12 48.92 70.37 17.87
N GLU A 13 47.72 69.84 17.61
CA GLU A 13 46.67 70.48 16.81
C GLU A 13 46.09 71.76 17.43
N SER A 14 46.28 71.96 18.74
CA SER A 14 45.81 73.14 19.48
C SER A 14 46.63 74.40 19.21
N GLN A 15 47.81 74.26 18.59
CA GLN A 15 48.73 75.37 18.28
C GLN A 15 48.66 75.86 16.83
N LYS A 16 47.81 75.27 15.98
CA LYS A 16 47.55 75.81 14.64
C LYS A 16 46.71 77.09 14.77
N VAL A 17 47.23 78.22 14.29
CA VAL A 17 46.47 79.48 14.12
C VAL A 17 45.39 79.21 13.06
N LEU A 18 44.20 78.87 13.53
CA LEU A 18 43.03 78.59 12.70
C LEU A 18 42.36 79.90 12.29
N PRO A 19 41.75 79.97 11.09
CA PRO A 19 41.19 81.20 10.54
C PRO A 19 40.10 81.80 11.44
N ASN A 20 40.04 83.14 11.50
CA ASN A 20 38.97 83.87 12.17
C ASN A 20 37.64 83.55 11.50
N VAL A 21 36.66 83.10 12.29
CA VAL A 21 35.33 82.74 11.79
C VAL A 21 34.41 83.93 11.90
N THR A 22 33.72 84.30 10.82
CA THR A 22 32.84 85.49 10.76
C THR A 22 31.41 85.20 11.23
N THR A 23 31.00 83.93 11.31
CA THR A 23 29.66 83.48 11.74
C THR A 23 29.77 82.36 12.77
N SER A 24 28.74 82.15 13.60
CA SER A 24 28.72 80.96 14.46
C SER A 24 28.62 79.68 13.63
N LYS A 25 29.32 78.63 14.05
CA LYS A 25 29.26 77.30 13.44
C LYS A 25 29.35 76.23 14.52
N THR A 26 28.62 75.15 14.32
CA THR A 26 28.71 73.93 15.12
C THR A 26 29.21 72.80 14.23
N GLU A 27 30.23 72.07 14.68
CA GLU A 27 30.73 70.89 13.99
C GLU A 27 31.08 69.77 14.97
N GLN A 28 30.91 68.53 14.53
CA GLN A 28 31.41 67.38 15.28
C GLN A 28 32.90 67.21 14.96
N THR A 29 33.71 67.11 16.00
CA THR A 29 35.16 66.92 15.90
C THR A 29 35.64 65.96 16.99
N VAL A 30 36.89 65.56 16.95
CA VAL A 30 37.52 64.78 18.03
C VAL A 30 38.51 65.71 18.73
N TRP A 31 38.32 65.94 20.03
CA TRP A 31 39.26 66.70 20.83
C TRP A 31 40.14 65.74 21.64
N GLY A 32 41.36 65.47 21.13
CA GLY A 32 42.19 64.37 21.63
C GLY A 32 41.59 63.02 21.23
N ASP A 33 41.21 62.20 22.21
CA ASP A 33 40.52 60.90 22.02
C ASP A 33 39.00 60.98 22.26
N ILE A 34 38.47 62.17 22.58
CA ILE A 34 37.07 62.34 22.98
C ILE A 34 36.28 62.94 21.81
N PRO A 35 35.25 62.26 21.30
CA PRO A 35 34.34 62.85 20.32
C PRO A 35 33.60 64.01 20.99
N ALA A 36 33.63 65.18 20.36
CA ALA A 36 33.11 66.41 20.91
C ALA A 36 32.32 67.23 19.87
N LEU A 37 31.28 67.92 20.32
CA LEU A 37 30.58 68.92 19.54
C LEU A 37 31.23 70.27 19.80
N LEU A 38 31.89 70.84 18.80
CA LEU A 38 32.56 72.12 18.89
C LEU A 38 31.64 73.22 18.37
N TYR A 39 31.26 74.13 19.26
CA TYR A 39 30.60 75.38 18.90
C TYR A 39 31.63 76.50 18.89
N GLN A 40 31.72 77.22 17.77
CA GLN A 40 32.61 78.36 17.61
C GLN A 40 31.82 79.61 17.25
N ALA A 41 32.07 80.73 17.94
CA ALA A 41 31.44 82.02 17.66
C ALA A 41 32.47 83.16 17.73
N PRO A 42 32.38 84.18 16.85
CA PRO A 42 33.27 85.34 16.91
C PRO A 42 32.99 86.22 18.13
N ILE A 43 34.04 86.82 18.67
CA ILE A 43 33.97 87.92 19.63
C ILE A 43 34.15 89.21 18.84
N LEU A 44 33.10 90.04 18.77
CA LEU A 44 33.10 91.30 18.04
C LEU A 44 33.23 92.48 19.02
N ALA A 45 34.06 93.47 18.70
CA ALA A 45 34.02 94.78 19.35
C ALA A 45 33.86 95.85 18.28
N MET A 46 32.86 96.74 18.43
CA MET A 46 32.57 97.78 17.44
C MET A 46 32.41 97.25 16.00
N GLY A 47 31.85 96.03 15.84
CA GLY A 47 31.67 95.37 14.54
C GLY A 47 32.91 94.67 13.97
N VAL A 48 34.07 94.74 14.64
CA VAL A 48 35.32 94.11 14.21
C VAL A 48 35.58 92.82 15.00
N PRO A 49 35.88 91.68 14.34
CA PRO A 49 36.20 90.44 15.03
C PRO A 49 37.56 90.52 15.73
N LEU A 50 37.54 90.45 17.06
CA LEU A 50 38.73 90.41 17.93
C LEU A 50 39.26 89.00 18.16
N GLY A 51 38.44 87.98 17.90
CA GLY A 51 38.80 86.57 18.09
C GLY A 51 37.57 85.67 18.03
N SER A 52 37.68 84.45 18.54
CA SER A 52 36.54 83.54 18.64
C SER A 52 36.54 82.78 19.96
N ILE A 53 35.35 82.57 20.54
CA ILE A 53 35.15 81.63 21.63
C ILE A 53 34.84 80.25 21.05
N ARG A 54 35.40 79.22 21.68
CA ARG A 54 35.15 77.81 21.36
C ARG A 54 34.65 77.09 22.59
N ILE A 55 33.53 76.38 22.46
CA ILE A 55 32.96 75.55 23.51
C ILE A 55 32.88 74.13 22.96
N GLY A 56 33.62 73.20 23.57
CA GLY A 56 33.58 71.78 23.25
C GLY A 56 32.69 71.04 24.22
N TYR A 57 31.65 70.38 23.73
CA TYR A 57 30.81 69.48 24.53
C TYR A 57 31.22 68.04 24.27
N SER A 58 31.52 67.27 25.31
CA SER A 58 31.85 65.84 25.17
C SER A 58 30.61 65.04 24.72
N MET A 59 30.74 64.34 23.60
CA MET A 59 29.71 63.44 23.06
C MET A 59 29.85 62.01 23.59
N ALA A 60 30.89 61.70 24.38
CA ALA A 60 31.15 60.35 24.87
C ALA A 60 29.99 59.77 25.71
N ALA A 61 29.28 60.61 26.47
CA ALA A 61 28.09 60.19 27.21
C ALA A 61 26.93 59.83 26.26
N VAL A 62 26.68 60.68 25.26
CA VAL A 62 25.62 60.48 24.24
C VAL A 62 25.88 59.22 23.41
N GLU A 63 27.13 58.99 23.00
CA GLU A 63 27.50 57.81 22.22
C GLU A 63 27.42 56.52 23.03
N ARG A 64 27.73 56.57 24.34
CA ARG A 64 27.57 55.43 25.24
C ARG A 64 26.10 55.04 25.36
N GLU A 65 25.21 56.01 25.59
CA GLU A 65 23.77 55.78 25.65
C GLU A 65 23.24 55.22 24.32
N ARG A 66 23.67 55.81 23.20
CA ARG A 66 23.28 55.33 21.86
C ARG A 66 23.75 53.91 21.58
N ARG A 67 24.96 53.53 22.01
CA ARG A 67 25.47 52.16 21.86
C ARG A 67 24.63 51.17 22.67
N ILE A 68 24.33 51.49 23.93
CA ILE A 68 23.48 50.66 24.79
C ILE A 68 22.10 50.49 24.15
N PHE A 69 21.50 51.58 23.66
CA PHE A 69 20.23 51.55 22.96
C PHE A 69 20.25 50.59 21.76
N TYR A 70 21.20 50.75 20.84
CA TYR A 70 21.28 49.88 19.66
C TYR A 70 21.56 48.41 20.00
N VAL A 71 22.41 48.14 20.99
CA VAL A 71 22.66 46.76 21.47
C VAL A 71 21.38 46.16 22.07
N ALA A 72 20.65 46.92 22.89
CA ALA A 72 19.40 46.46 23.49
C ALA A 72 18.31 46.20 22.44
N THR A 73 18.10 47.13 21.51
CA THR A 73 17.12 46.97 20.41
C THR A 73 17.51 45.81 19.49
N GLY A 74 18.78 45.70 19.10
CA GLY A 74 19.28 44.60 18.28
C GLY A 74 19.12 43.24 18.97
N GLY A 75 19.42 43.17 20.28
CA GLY A 75 19.20 41.98 21.10
C GLY A 75 17.72 41.58 21.16
N LEU A 76 16.82 42.54 21.37
CA LEU A 76 15.38 42.29 21.36
C LEU A 76 14.91 41.76 20.00
N LEU A 77 15.35 42.38 18.89
CA LEU A 77 15.01 41.92 17.54
C LEU A 77 15.52 40.50 17.30
N ALA A 78 16.75 40.18 17.69
CA ALA A 78 17.30 38.84 17.57
C ALA A 78 16.46 37.81 18.37
N ILE A 79 16.06 38.14 19.60
CA ILE A 79 15.20 37.27 20.42
C ILE A 79 13.84 37.06 19.75
N THR A 80 13.20 38.14 19.27
CA THR A 80 11.90 38.02 18.59
C THR A 80 11.99 37.21 17.31
N PHE A 81 13.08 37.34 16.55
CA PHE A 81 13.32 36.58 15.34
C PHE A 81 13.52 35.09 15.65
N VAL A 82 14.32 34.75 16.68
CA VAL A 82 14.49 33.37 17.14
C VAL A 82 13.16 32.79 17.62
N LEU A 83 12.37 33.55 18.38
CA LEU A 83 11.05 33.10 18.84
C LEU A 83 10.10 32.84 17.65
N MET A 84 10.08 33.74 16.67
CA MET A 84 9.29 33.58 15.45
C MET A 84 9.72 32.33 14.67
N LEU A 85 11.02 32.05 14.56
CA LEU A 85 11.53 30.84 13.92
C LEU A 85 11.06 29.57 14.64
N VAL A 86 11.07 29.55 15.98
CA VAL A 86 10.58 28.40 16.76
C VAL A 86 9.08 28.19 16.54
N VAL A 87 8.28 29.27 16.57
CA VAL A 87 6.83 29.20 16.32
C VAL A 87 6.54 28.72 14.90
N LEU A 88 7.23 29.26 13.90
CA LEU A 88 7.08 28.87 12.50
C LEU A 88 7.43 27.39 12.27
N ASN A 89 8.55 26.93 12.83
CA ASN A 89 8.95 25.53 12.74
C ASN A 89 7.90 24.60 13.36
N LYS A 90 7.38 24.95 14.55
CA LYS A 90 6.30 24.19 15.21
C LYS A 90 5.02 24.19 14.38
N ALA A 91 4.67 25.34 13.78
CA ALA A 91 3.49 25.46 12.92
C ALA A 91 3.60 24.59 11.66
N LEU A 92 4.74 24.60 10.96
CA LEU A 92 5.01 23.75 9.81
C LEU A 92 4.94 22.25 10.17
N ALA A 93 5.50 21.88 11.33
CA ALA A 93 5.46 20.50 11.79
C ALA A 93 4.03 19.98 11.98
N VAL A 94 3.14 20.79 12.58
CA VAL A 94 1.76 20.40 12.87
C VAL A 94 0.86 20.47 11.63
N THR A 95 1.00 21.51 10.83
CA THR A 95 0.09 21.80 9.71
C THR A 95 0.41 20.95 8.49
N VAL A 96 1.69 20.58 8.28
CA VAL A 96 2.14 19.93 7.03
C VAL A 96 2.84 18.60 7.30
N SER A 97 3.89 18.59 8.14
CA SER A 97 4.75 17.41 8.29
C SER A 97 4.03 16.21 8.92
N ARG A 98 3.27 16.44 10.01
CA ARG A 98 2.54 15.37 10.71
C ARG A 98 1.46 14.70 9.85
N PRO A 99 0.54 15.42 9.18
CA PRO A 99 -0.47 14.79 8.32
C PRO A 99 0.13 13.96 7.18
N ILE A 100 1.18 14.47 6.53
CA ILE A 100 1.86 13.74 5.44
C ILE A 100 2.50 12.46 5.96
N THR A 101 3.12 12.50 7.15
CA THR A 101 3.72 11.31 7.76
C THR A 101 2.65 10.30 8.14
N ALA A 102 1.53 10.74 8.72
CA ALA A 102 0.40 9.86 9.03
C ALA A 102 -0.19 9.20 7.78
N LEU A 103 -0.29 9.93 6.67
CA LEU A 103 -0.75 9.39 5.39
C LEU A 103 0.23 8.35 4.84
N LYS A 104 1.53 8.65 4.87
CA LYS A 104 2.58 7.71 4.46
C LYS A 104 2.50 6.42 5.27
N ASP A 105 2.39 6.52 6.59
CA ASP A 105 2.35 5.37 7.49
C ASP A 105 1.08 4.54 7.25
N ALA A 106 -0.07 5.18 7.06
CA ALA A 106 -1.31 4.49 6.73
C ALA A 106 -1.23 3.76 5.37
N MET A 107 -0.60 4.37 4.36
CA MET A 107 -0.37 3.72 3.07
C MET A 107 0.52 2.48 3.20
N GLN A 108 1.56 2.53 4.03
CA GLN A 108 2.45 1.38 4.26
C GLN A 108 1.77 0.25 5.02
N ARG A 109 0.83 0.56 5.92
CA ARG A 109 0.06 -0.47 6.65
C ARG A 109 -0.92 -1.19 5.75
N ILE A 110 -1.53 -0.52 4.77
CA ILE A 110 -2.42 -1.17 3.79
C ILE A 110 -1.69 -2.28 3.02
N GLU A 111 -0.39 -2.11 2.75
CA GLU A 111 0.43 -3.11 2.05
C GLU A 111 0.62 -4.41 2.87
N VAL A 112 0.65 -4.30 4.21
CA VAL A 112 0.98 -5.43 5.10
C VAL A 112 -0.24 -6.02 5.78
N GLU A 113 -1.13 -5.17 6.31
CA GLU A 113 -2.27 -5.55 7.15
C GLU A 113 -3.60 -5.54 6.37
N GLY A 114 -3.61 -4.94 5.18
CA GLY A 114 -4.78 -4.79 4.34
C GLY A 114 -5.51 -3.45 4.54
N PRO A 115 -6.48 -3.15 3.65
CA PRO A 115 -7.22 -1.89 3.62
C PRO A 115 -8.15 -1.69 4.83
N GLY A 116 -8.40 -0.44 5.22
CA GLY A 116 -9.40 -0.12 6.25
C GLY A 116 -9.00 0.92 7.29
N GLU A 117 -7.78 1.46 7.23
CA GLU A 117 -7.38 2.56 8.10
C GLU A 117 -8.06 3.86 7.67
N ILE A 118 -8.59 4.59 8.64
CA ILE A 118 -9.24 5.89 8.47
C ILE A 118 -8.42 6.93 9.23
N ILE A 119 -7.91 7.91 8.50
CA ILE A 119 -7.18 9.04 9.09
C ILE A 119 -8.20 10.13 9.44
N SER A 120 -8.09 10.70 10.64
CA SER A 120 -9.00 11.76 11.09
C SER A 120 -8.88 13.01 10.22
N ALA A 121 -10.00 13.47 9.65
CA ALA A 121 -10.09 14.68 8.84
C ALA A 121 -10.28 15.91 9.73
N GLY A 122 -9.18 16.39 10.31
CA GLY A 122 -9.15 17.64 11.09
C GLY A 122 -8.85 18.90 10.27
N HIS A 123 -8.48 18.75 9.00
CA HIS A 123 -7.98 19.84 8.16
C HIS A 123 -9.06 20.29 7.16
N ARG A 124 -9.19 21.60 6.95
CA ARG A 124 -10.15 22.23 6.02
C ARG A 124 -9.44 22.82 4.79
N ASP A 125 -8.32 22.23 4.43
CA ASP A 125 -7.43 22.62 3.33
C ASP A 125 -7.25 21.44 2.37
N GLU A 126 -6.32 21.58 1.42
CA GLU A 126 -6.00 20.56 0.42
C GLU A 126 -5.50 19.25 1.06
N ILE A 127 -4.90 19.30 2.25
CA ILE A 127 -4.49 18.10 3.00
C ILE A 127 -5.74 17.39 3.55
N GLY A 128 -6.74 18.15 4.01
CA GLY A 128 -8.05 17.62 4.39
C GLY A 128 -8.73 16.86 3.25
N ASP A 129 -8.73 17.44 2.06
CA ASP A 129 -9.30 16.81 0.85
C ASP A 129 -8.54 15.54 0.46
N LEU A 130 -7.21 15.55 0.56
CA LEU A 130 -6.37 14.37 0.32
C LEU A 130 -6.67 13.25 1.31
N ILE A 131 -6.79 13.56 2.60
CA ILE A 131 -7.18 12.60 3.64
C ILE A 131 -8.56 12.01 3.35
N ALA A 132 -9.52 12.85 2.96
CA ALA A 132 -10.87 12.38 2.62
C ALA A 132 -10.86 11.46 1.40
N ALA A 133 -10.07 11.78 0.37
CA ALA A 133 -9.89 10.94 -0.80
C ALA A 133 -9.23 9.59 -0.45
N PHE A 134 -8.19 9.61 0.37
CA PHE A 134 -7.54 8.41 0.88
C PHE A 134 -8.52 7.52 1.65
N ASN A 135 -9.29 8.09 2.59
CA ASN A 135 -10.26 7.33 3.37
C ASN A 135 -11.33 6.67 2.50
N ARG A 136 -11.82 7.36 1.46
CA ARG A 136 -12.77 6.78 0.49
C ARG A 136 -12.16 5.59 -0.26
N MET A 137 -10.94 5.75 -0.78
CA MET A 137 -10.23 4.69 -1.49
C MET A 137 -9.96 3.49 -0.57
N SER A 138 -9.47 3.73 0.66
CA SER A 138 -9.22 2.70 1.68
C SER A 138 -10.50 1.91 2.00
N GLY A 139 -11.63 2.60 2.18
CA GLY A 139 -12.94 1.97 2.40
C GLY A 139 -13.41 1.12 1.21
N GLN A 140 -13.27 1.62 -0.02
CA GLN A 140 -13.61 0.88 -1.24
C GLN A 140 -12.74 -0.37 -1.40
N LEU A 141 -11.44 -0.24 -1.18
CA LEU A 141 -10.49 -1.34 -1.27
C LEU A 141 -10.80 -2.42 -0.24
N ARG A 142 -11.22 -2.04 0.98
CA ARG A 142 -11.67 -2.97 2.01
C ARG A 142 -12.91 -3.75 1.59
N ALA A 143 -13.92 -3.07 1.07
CA ALA A 143 -15.13 -3.75 0.60
C ALA A 143 -14.83 -4.75 -0.53
N MET A 144 -13.94 -4.39 -1.47
CA MET A 144 -13.50 -5.30 -2.53
C MET A 144 -12.70 -6.48 -1.98
N PHE A 145 -11.77 -6.22 -1.05
CA PHE A 145 -10.97 -7.27 -0.42
C PHE A 145 -11.86 -8.28 0.31
N ASP A 146 -12.81 -7.81 1.13
CA ASP A 146 -13.74 -8.67 1.86
C ASP A 146 -14.61 -9.51 0.91
N THR A 147 -15.06 -8.92 -0.20
CA THR A 147 -15.84 -9.63 -1.23
C THR A 147 -15.02 -10.75 -1.87
N VAL A 148 -13.79 -10.45 -2.30
CA VAL A 148 -12.91 -11.45 -2.93
C VAL A 148 -12.52 -12.55 -1.95
N GLN A 149 -12.21 -12.21 -0.70
CA GLN A 149 -11.91 -13.21 0.33
C GLN A 149 -13.10 -14.16 0.55
N ARG A 150 -14.33 -13.62 0.58
CA ARG A 150 -15.54 -14.44 0.70
C ARG A 150 -15.71 -15.36 -0.50
N GLU A 151 -15.60 -14.85 -1.73
CA GLU A 151 -15.71 -15.66 -2.95
C GLU A 151 -14.65 -16.77 -3.01
N VAL A 152 -13.41 -16.46 -2.62
CA VAL A 152 -12.32 -17.46 -2.58
C VAL A 152 -12.62 -18.53 -1.53
N SER A 153 -13.14 -18.15 -0.35
CA SER A 153 -13.51 -19.10 0.69
C SER A 153 -14.65 -20.02 0.22
N GLU A 154 -15.73 -19.46 -0.30
CA GLU A 154 -16.88 -20.21 -0.81
C GLU A 154 -16.48 -21.14 -1.95
N ARG A 155 -15.64 -20.68 -2.88
CA ARG A 155 -15.11 -21.51 -3.96
C ARG A 155 -14.29 -22.68 -3.44
N LYS A 156 -13.40 -22.45 -2.48
CA LYS A 156 -12.58 -23.53 -1.89
C LYS A 156 -13.44 -24.56 -1.17
N GLU A 157 -14.44 -24.13 -0.41
CA GLU A 157 -15.38 -25.04 0.24
C GLU A 157 -16.17 -25.87 -0.77
N ALA A 158 -16.62 -25.26 -1.87
CA ALA A 158 -17.32 -25.96 -2.94
C ALA A 158 -16.41 -26.97 -3.65
N GLU A 159 -15.18 -26.59 -4.00
CA GLU A 159 -14.18 -27.49 -4.60
C GLU A 159 -13.84 -28.66 -3.68
N GLU A 160 -13.67 -28.42 -2.38
CA GLU A 160 -13.40 -29.48 -1.42
C GLU A 160 -14.61 -30.41 -1.23
N THR A 161 -15.82 -29.86 -1.16
CA THR A 161 -17.06 -30.64 -1.10
C THR A 161 -17.23 -31.51 -2.34
N ALA A 162 -17.01 -30.95 -3.53
CA ALA A 162 -17.06 -31.68 -4.80
C ALA A 162 -16.02 -32.81 -4.83
N ARG A 163 -14.79 -32.55 -4.38
CA ARG A 163 -13.72 -33.55 -4.27
C ARG A 163 -14.10 -34.68 -3.31
N ARG A 164 -14.65 -34.35 -2.13
CA ARG A 164 -15.10 -35.34 -1.14
C ARG A 164 -16.22 -36.21 -1.70
N LEU A 165 -17.20 -35.60 -2.36
CA LEU A 165 -18.30 -36.33 -3.00
C LEU A 165 -17.81 -37.26 -4.12
N ARG A 166 -16.92 -36.77 -5.00
CA ARG A 166 -16.30 -37.58 -6.06
C ARG A 166 -15.58 -38.81 -5.48
N ASN A 167 -14.75 -38.61 -4.45
CA ASN A 167 -14.05 -39.71 -3.79
C ASN A 167 -15.02 -40.70 -3.12
N TYR A 168 -16.07 -40.19 -2.48
CA TYR A 168 -17.09 -41.04 -1.87
C TYR A 168 -17.82 -41.90 -2.90
N LEU A 169 -18.23 -41.32 -4.03
CA LEU A 169 -18.88 -42.05 -5.13
C LEU A 169 -17.95 -43.09 -5.75
N ALA A 170 -16.67 -42.74 -5.98
CA ALA A 170 -15.68 -43.69 -6.48
C ALA A 170 -15.52 -44.89 -5.52
N ASN A 171 -15.44 -44.63 -4.21
CA ASN A 171 -15.36 -45.69 -3.21
C ASN A 171 -16.60 -46.60 -3.20
N ILE A 172 -17.81 -46.03 -3.35
CA ILE A 172 -19.04 -46.83 -3.45
C ILE A 172 -18.99 -47.74 -4.68
N ILE A 173 -18.68 -47.18 -5.86
CA ILE A 173 -18.65 -47.91 -7.13
C ILE A 173 -17.61 -49.04 -7.08
N ASN A 174 -16.42 -48.74 -6.55
CA ASN A 174 -15.34 -49.73 -6.41
C ASN A 174 -15.59 -50.79 -5.34
N SER A 175 -16.49 -50.54 -4.38
CA SER A 175 -16.88 -51.53 -3.39
C SER A 175 -18.01 -52.45 -3.86
N MET A 176 -18.59 -52.21 -5.04
CA MET A 176 -19.61 -53.11 -5.60
C MET A 176 -18.98 -54.41 -6.11
N PRO A 177 -19.52 -55.58 -5.75
CA PRO A 177 -18.99 -56.87 -6.20
C PRO A 177 -19.29 -57.16 -7.68
N SER A 178 -20.33 -56.52 -8.22
CA SER A 178 -20.71 -56.61 -9.63
C SER A 178 -19.76 -55.83 -10.53
N VAL A 179 -19.47 -56.37 -11.71
CA VAL A 179 -18.71 -55.64 -12.74
C VAL A 179 -19.57 -54.48 -13.22
N LEU A 180 -19.03 -53.26 -13.14
CA LEU A 180 -19.71 -52.04 -13.55
C LEU A 180 -18.80 -51.23 -14.47
N VAL A 181 -19.32 -50.96 -15.67
CA VAL A 181 -18.62 -50.24 -16.74
C VAL A 181 -19.49 -49.08 -17.22
N GLY A 182 -18.98 -47.86 -17.14
CA GLY A 182 -19.62 -46.69 -17.74
C GLY A 182 -19.02 -46.40 -19.12
N VAL A 183 -19.86 -45.97 -20.07
CA VAL A 183 -19.44 -45.57 -21.41
C VAL A 183 -20.11 -44.28 -21.86
N ASP A 184 -19.42 -43.49 -22.70
CA ASP A 184 -19.97 -42.31 -23.35
C ASP A 184 -20.79 -42.64 -24.62
N LYS A 185 -21.34 -41.62 -25.28
CA LYS A 185 -22.06 -41.74 -26.57
C LYS A 185 -21.26 -42.37 -27.71
N ARG A 186 -19.94 -42.43 -27.62
CA ARG A 186 -19.05 -43.08 -28.60
C ARG A 186 -18.71 -44.51 -28.19
N CYS A 187 -19.28 -45.03 -27.10
CA CYS A 187 -18.93 -46.31 -26.48
C CYS A 187 -17.47 -46.39 -26.01
N CYS A 188 -16.88 -45.24 -25.66
CA CYS A 188 -15.59 -45.18 -24.98
C CYS A 188 -15.82 -45.30 -23.47
N VAL A 189 -14.98 -46.06 -22.78
CA VAL A 189 -15.10 -46.29 -21.33
C VAL A 189 -14.85 -44.99 -20.57
N THR A 190 -15.77 -44.66 -19.65
CA THR A 190 -15.70 -43.52 -18.75
C THR A 190 -15.63 -43.93 -17.28
N GLN A 191 -15.98 -45.18 -16.96
CA GLN A 191 -15.92 -45.70 -15.60
C GLN A 191 -15.60 -47.19 -15.66
N TRP A 192 -14.67 -47.64 -14.81
CA TRP A 192 -14.25 -49.02 -14.69
C TRP A 192 -14.05 -49.34 -13.21
N ASN A 193 -14.92 -50.16 -12.62
CA ASN A 193 -14.86 -50.42 -11.17
C ASN A 193 -13.86 -51.53 -10.81
N ALA A 194 -13.51 -51.65 -9.53
CA ALA A 194 -12.56 -52.67 -9.05
C ALA A 194 -12.97 -54.12 -9.40
N ALA A 195 -14.28 -54.42 -9.46
CA ALA A 195 -14.75 -55.72 -9.92
C ALA A 195 -14.44 -55.96 -11.41
N ALA A 196 -14.56 -54.93 -12.26
CA ALA A 196 -14.18 -54.99 -13.67
C ALA A 196 -12.66 -55.20 -13.83
N GLU A 197 -11.84 -54.51 -13.04
CA GLU A 197 -10.39 -54.75 -12.99
C GLU A 197 -10.08 -56.20 -12.61
N GLY A 198 -10.71 -56.72 -11.55
CA GLY A 198 -10.52 -58.11 -11.12
C GLY A 198 -10.97 -59.14 -12.15
N ALA A 199 -12.04 -58.85 -12.89
CA ALA A 199 -12.60 -59.77 -13.89
C ALA A 199 -11.83 -59.78 -15.23
N THR A 200 -11.12 -58.68 -15.55
CA THR A 200 -10.44 -58.51 -16.85
C THR A 200 -8.92 -58.46 -16.74
N GLY A 201 -8.38 -58.12 -15.57
CA GLY A 201 -6.96 -57.85 -15.35
C GLY A 201 -6.47 -56.49 -15.86
N ILE A 202 -7.36 -55.63 -16.38
CA ILE A 202 -7.03 -54.31 -16.93
C ILE A 202 -7.36 -53.25 -15.88
N SER A 203 -6.42 -52.34 -15.61
CA SER A 203 -6.64 -51.24 -14.66
C SER A 203 -7.61 -50.19 -15.20
N ALA A 204 -8.28 -49.47 -14.31
CA ALA A 204 -9.20 -48.38 -14.68
C ALA A 204 -8.48 -47.28 -15.47
N GLU A 205 -7.23 -46.99 -15.15
CA GLU A 205 -6.40 -46.00 -15.86
C GLU A 205 -6.07 -46.42 -17.30
N GLU A 206 -5.88 -47.72 -17.55
CA GLU A 206 -5.66 -48.26 -18.90
C GLU A 206 -6.97 -48.39 -19.68
N ALA A 207 -8.08 -48.67 -18.98
CA ALA A 207 -9.40 -48.82 -19.58
C ALA A 207 -10.02 -47.48 -19.98
N GLU A 208 -9.76 -46.39 -19.24
CA GLU A 208 -10.37 -45.09 -19.47
C GLU A 208 -10.09 -44.54 -20.89
N GLY A 209 -11.15 -44.10 -21.57
CA GLY A 209 -11.11 -43.57 -22.94
C GLY A 209 -10.97 -44.63 -24.04
N GLN A 210 -10.71 -45.89 -23.72
CA GLN A 210 -10.62 -46.97 -24.71
C GLN A 210 -12.02 -47.40 -25.19
N PRO A 211 -12.17 -47.88 -26.44
CA PRO A 211 -13.41 -48.47 -26.91
C PRO A 211 -13.79 -49.71 -26.10
N LEU A 212 -15.04 -49.78 -25.64
CA LEU A 212 -15.54 -50.91 -24.84
C LEU A 212 -15.31 -52.27 -25.51
N GLU A 213 -15.48 -52.33 -26.84
CA GLU A 213 -15.31 -53.54 -27.65
C GLU A 213 -13.91 -54.16 -27.55
N TRP A 214 -12.89 -53.34 -27.29
CA TRP A 214 -11.49 -53.81 -27.19
C TRP A 214 -11.19 -54.41 -25.83
N LEU A 215 -11.84 -53.91 -24.78
CA LEU A 215 -11.62 -54.33 -23.40
C LEU A 215 -12.47 -55.56 -23.03
N LEU A 216 -13.66 -55.69 -23.64
CA LEU A 216 -14.59 -56.80 -23.42
C LEU A 216 -15.02 -57.47 -24.74
N PRO A 217 -14.08 -57.99 -25.55
CA PRO A 217 -14.41 -58.63 -26.84
C PRO A 217 -15.27 -59.90 -26.65
N MET A 218 -15.26 -60.47 -25.44
CA MET A 218 -16.03 -61.66 -25.08
C MET A 218 -17.54 -61.43 -24.97
N LEU A 219 -17.99 -60.17 -24.89
CA LEU A 219 -19.40 -59.83 -24.68
C LEU A 219 -20.14 -59.44 -25.98
N GLY A 220 -19.54 -59.69 -27.15
CA GLY A 220 -20.21 -59.59 -28.46
C GLY A 220 -20.71 -58.17 -28.81
N ASP A 221 -21.89 -58.09 -29.47
CA ASP A 221 -22.61 -56.88 -29.92
C ASP A 221 -23.06 -55.93 -28.77
N LEU A 222 -22.35 -55.92 -27.64
CA LEU A 222 -22.63 -55.08 -26.47
C LEU A 222 -22.67 -53.59 -26.84
N ALA A 223 -21.81 -53.15 -27.75
CA ALA A 223 -21.84 -51.79 -28.27
C ALA A 223 -23.15 -51.45 -29.00
N GLU A 224 -23.72 -52.41 -29.75
CA GLU A 224 -25.03 -52.24 -30.37
C GLU A 224 -26.16 -52.30 -29.33
N GLY A 225 -26.04 -53.15 -28.31
CA GLY A 225 -26.92 -53.17 -27.15
C GLY A 225 -26.95 -51.82 -26.41
N VAL A 226 -25.78 -51.22 -26.20
CA VAL A 226 -25.63 -49.87 -25.60
C VAL A 226 -26.30 -48.82 -26.49
N ARG A 227 -25.99 -48.83 -27.79
CA ARG A 227 -26.56 -47.88 -28.76
C ARG A 227 -28.08 -47.94 -28.77
N GLN A 228 -28.65 -49.15 -28.79
CA GLN A 228 -30.10 -49.38 -28.75
C GLN A 228 -30.71 -48.93 -27.43
N ALA A 229 -30.10 -49.25 -26.29
CA ALA A 229 -30.59 -48.82 -24.98
C ALA A 229 -30.59 -47.29 -24.84
N MET A 230 -29.55 -46.62 -25.35
CA MET A 230 -29.45 -45.16 -25.39
C MET A 230 -30.49 -44.53 -26.32
N LEU A 231 -30.66 -45.06 -27.53
CA LEU A 231 -31.65 -44.56 -28.51
C LEU A 231 -33.10 -44.76 -28.03
N ALA A 232 -33.40 -45.95 -27.50
CA ALA A 232 -34.72 -46.30 -26.98
C ALA A 232 -35.00 -45.64 -25.63
N ARG A 233 -33.96 -45.17 -24.93
CA ARG A 233 -34.02 -44.57 -23.58
C ARG A 233 -34.66 -45.50 -22.54
N THR A 234 -34.41 -46.80 -22.71
CA THR A 234 -34.94 -47.86 -21.86
C THR A 234 -33.83 -48.76 -21.39
N VAL A 235 -33.93 -49.22 -20.14
CA VAL A 235 -33.04 -50.25 -19.60
C VAL A 235 -33.18 -51.52 -20.45
N LYS A 236 -32.05 -52.10 -20.87
CA LYS A 236 -32.00 -53.38 -21.58
C LYS A 236 -31.33 -54.41 -20.70
N THR A 237 -31.94 -55.58 -20.55
CA THR A 237 -31.38 -56.69 -19.78
C THR A 237 -31.33 -57.93 -20.65
N ASP A 238 -30.13 -58.49 -20.81
CA ASP A 238 -29.90 -59.78 -21.44
C ASP A 238 -29.52 -60.77 -20.32
N ALA A 239 -30.46 -61.66 -19.98
CA ALA A 239 -30.30 -62.62 -18.88
C ALA A 239 -29.69 -63.93 -19.36
N LYS A 240 -28.91 -64.59 -18.49
CA LYS A 240 -28.27 -65.89 -18.72
C LYS A 240 -27.45 -65.95 -20.01
N VAL A 241 -26.61 -64.95 -20.24
CA VAL A 241 -25.65 -64.97 -21.35
C VAL A 241 -24.56 -66.00 -21.01
N PRO A 242 -24.42 -67.10 -21.78
CA PRO A 242 -23.45 -68.14 -21.49
C PRO A 242 -22.04 -67.63 -21.82
N ARG A 243 -21.13 -67.76 -20.85
CA ARG A 243 -19.70 -67.48 -21.01
C ARG A 243 -18.92 -68.75 -20.74
N ASN A 244 -18.13 -69.20 -21.72
CA ASN A 244 -17.17 -70.27 -21.51
C ASN A 244 -15.90 -69.68 -20.89
N VAL A 245 -15.61 -70.06 -19.65
CA VAL A 245 -14.37 -69.69 -18.95
C VAL A 245 -13.74 -71.00 -18.49
N ASP A 246 -12.51 -71.28 -18.95
CA ASP A 246 -11.73 -72.46 -18.57
C ASP A 246 -12.44 -73.82 -18.73
N GLY A 247 -13.38 -73.92 -19.68
CA GLY A 247 -14.13 -75.15 -19.97
C GLY A 247 -15.43 -75.33 -19.17
N GLU A 248 -15.78 -74.39 -18.29
CA GLU A 248 -17.05 -74.34 -17.58
C GLU A 248 -17.97 -73.27 -18.17
N THR A 249 -19.26 -73.60 -18.32
CA THR A 249 -20.28 -72.64 -18.75
C THR A 249 -20.80 -71.87 -17.55
N ARG A 250 -20.42 -70.59 -17.47
CA ARG A 250 -20.98 -69.63 -16.52
C ARG A 250 -22.09 -68.83 -17.17
N TYR A 251 -23.02 -68.32 -16.36
CA TYR A 251 -24.11 -67.48 -16.83
C TYR A 251 -23.96 -66.09 -16.25
N ASN A 252 -24.01 -65.08 -17.12
CA ASN A 252 -23.98 -63.69 -16.71
C ASN A 252 -25.31 -63.01 -17.02
N ASP A 253 -25.79 -62.19 -16.09
CA ASP A 253 -26.86 -61.23 -16.34
C ASP A 253 -26.24 -59.88 -16.68
N ILE A 254 -26.52 -59.39 -17.89
CA ILE A 254 -26.01 -58.12 -18.39
C ILE A 254 -27.16 -57.12 -18.41
N THR A 255 -27.01 -56.01 -17.70
CA THR A 255 -28.00 -54.93 -17.72
C THR A 255 -27.35 -53.62 -18.15
N ILE A 256 -27.97 -52.95 -19.12
CA ILE A 256 -27.54 -51.68 -19.69
C ILE A 256 -28.54 -50.60 -19.26
N TYR A 257 -28.05 -49.67 -18.45
CA TYR A 257 -28.77 -48.51 -17.96
C TYR A 257 -28.36 -47.27 -18.77
N PRO A 258 -29.22 -46.73 -19.66
CA PRO A 258 -28.88 -45.50 -20.36
C PRO A 258 -28.77 -44.33 -19.38
N LEU A 259 -27.68 -43.57 -19.45
CA LEU A 259 -27.47 -42.35 -18.67
C LEU A 259 -27.99 -41.15 -19.46
N MET A 260 -28.96 -40.46 -18.89
CA MET A 260 -29.58 -39.28 -19.47
C MET A 260 -29.39 -38.10 -18.53
N GLY A 261 -28.26 -37.41 -18.66
CA GLY A 261 -28.03 -36.09 -18.05
C GLY A 261 -27.89 -35.01 -19.11
N ASP A 262 -28.07 -33.75 -18.74
CA ASP A 262 -27.94 -32.60 -19.65
C ASP A 262 -26.52 -32.47 -20.27
N GLU A 263 -25.49 -33.01 -19.60
CA GLU A 263 -24.09 -32.98 -20.08
C GLU A 263 -23.47 -34.37 -20.33
N VAL A 264 -24.05 -35.45 -19.79
CA VAL A 264 -23.50 -36.81 -19.91
C VAL A 264 -24.53 -37.71 -20.58
N GLU A 265 -24.29 -37.96 -21.87
CA GLU A 265 -25.03 -38.91 -22.68
C GLU A 265 -24.18 -40.18 -22.84
N GLY A 266 -24.67 -41.29 -22.30
CA GLY A 266 -23.89 -42.54 -22.21
C GLY A 266 -24.73 -43.70 -21.68
N ALA A 267 -24.06 -44.74 -21.20
CA ALA A 267 -24.71 -45.87 -20.53
C ALA A 267 -23.83 -46.46 -19.42
N VAL A 268 -24.46 -47.05 -18.41
CA VAL A 268 -23.82 -47.91 -17.42
C VAL A 268 -24.19 -49.35 -17.73
N ILE A 269 -23.19 -50.22 -17.78
CA ILE A 269 -23.31 -51.64 -18.03
C ILE A 269 -22.96 -52.34 -16.73
N ARG A 270 -23.87 -53.17 -16.25
CA ARG A 270 -23.65 -54.04 -15.10
C ARG A 270 -23.62 -55.47 -15.59
N VAL A 271 -22.63 -56.23 -15.11
CA VAL A 271 -22.51 -57.67 -15.37
C VAL A 271 -22.45 -58.39 -14.02
N ASP A 272 -23.44 -59.23 -13.76
CA ASP A 272 -23.50 -60.09 -12.59
C ASP A 272 -23.25 -61.55 -13.01
N ASP A 273 -22.41 -62.27 -12.27
CA ASP A 273 -22.32 -63.74 -12.40
C ASP A 273 -23.49 -64.36 -11.63
N VAL A 274 -24.33 -65.12 -12.32
CA VAL A 274 -25.52 -65.80 -11.78
C VAL A 274 -25.36 -67.33 -11.82
N THR A 275 -24.13 -67.81 -11.91
CA THR A 275 -23.81 -69.24 -11.88
C THR A 275 -23.94 -69.78 -10.45
N GLU A 276 -24.84 -70.74 -10.23
CA GLU A 276 -24.99 -71.50 -8.97
C GLU A 276 -23.98 -72.64 -8.84
#